data_AF-A0A843BFW0-F1
#
_entry.id   AF-A0A843BFW0-F1
#
_cell.length_a   1.000
_cell.length_b   1.000
_cell.length_c   1.000
_cell.angle_alpha   90.00
_cell.angle_beta   90.00
_cell.angle_gamma   90.00
#
_symmetry.space_group_name_H-M   'P 1'
#
loop_
_entity.id
_entity.type
_entity.pdbx_description
1 polymer ?
#
loop_
_entity_poly.entity_id
_entity_poly.type
_entity_poly.pdbx_seq_one_letter_code
_entity_poly.pdbx_strand_id
1 'polypeptide(L)'
;EVVRVRGLAPRVAYANPRCMRCDKSMKSRGRGQGYGCVRCGAAAAGPVCMDLPRSISCGEYLPRVSAHRHLARPAQRRGRRNGIRFAARLPWHLDYSGE
;
A
#
# COMPACT_ATOMS: atom_id res chain seq x y z
N GLU A 1 12.98 4.65 -15.64
CA GLU A 1 11.90 3.67 -15.89
C GLU A 1 10.71 3.98 -14.99
N VAL A 2 9.52 3.50 -15.30
CA VAL A 2 8.29 3.82 -14.53
C VAL A 2 7.68 2.51 -14.06
N VAL A 3 7.26 2.48 -12.79
CA VAL A 3 6.62 1.32 -12.19
C VAL A 3 5.12 1.59 -12.11
N ARG A 4 4.29 0.66 -12.57
CA ARG A 4 2.83 0.78 -12.50
C ARG A 4 2.24 -0.30 -11.61
N VAL A 5 1.62 0.11 -10.52
CA VAL A 5 0.88 -0.78 -9.61
C VAL A 5 -0.55 -0.91 -10.15
N ARG A 6 -0.92 -2.11 -10.58
CA ARG A 6 -2.26 -2.41 -11.15
C ARG A 6 -3.30 -2.75 -10.09
N GLY A 7 -2.87 -3.39 -9.02
CA GLY A 7 -3.73 -3.85 -7.93
C GLY A 7 -2.89 -4.18 -6.71
N LEU A 8 -3.53 -4.14 -5.54
CA LEU A 8 -2.91 -4.51 -4.27
C LEU A 8 -3.47 -5.86 -3.85
N ALA A 9 -2.59 -6.85 -3.66
CA ALA A 9 -3.00 -8.13 -3.08
C ALA A 9 -3.47 -7.90 -1.62
N PRO A 10 -4.56 -8.52 -1.14
CA PRO A 10 -4.97 -8.38 0.25
C PRO A 10 -3.83 -8.83 1.18
N ARG A 11 -3.65 -8.10 2.28
CA ARG A 11 -2.71 -8.47 3.34
C ARG A 11 -3.52 -8.63 4.61
N VAL A 12 -3.60 -9.85 5.11
CA VAL A 12 -4.33 -10.18 6.33
C VAL A 12 -3.35 -10.51 7.45
N ALA A 13 -3.68 -10.12 8.67
CA ALA A 13 -3.03 -10.59 9.88
C ALA A 13 -4.05 -11.24 10.81
N TYR A 14 -3.57 -12.22 11.57
CA TYR A 14 -4.34 -12.89 12.59
C TYR A 14 -3.87 -12.42 13.96
N ALA A 15 -4.81 -12.01 14.80
CA ALA A 15 -4.54 -11.63 16.18
C ALA A 15 -5.41 -12.46 17.13
N ASN A 16 -4.96 -12.55 18.39
CA ASN A 16 -5.76 -13.18 19.42
C ASN A 16 -7.06 -12.38 19.63
N PRO A 17 -8.20 -13.07 19.83
CA PRO A 17 -9.46 -12.40 20.11
C PRO A 17 -9.44 -11.69 21.47
N ARG A 18 -10.27 -10.65 21.63
CA ARG A 18 -10.53 -10.01 22.93
C ARG A 18 -11.75 -10.64 23.61
N CYS A 19 -11.75 -10.77 24.94
CA CYS A 19 -12.92 -11.23 25.70
C CYS A 19 -14.03 -10.19 25.64
N MET A 20 -15.20 -10.53 25.10
CA MET A 20 -16.37 -9.64 25.05
C MET A 20 -16.87 -9.19 26.45
N ARG A 21 -16.48 -9.90 27.52
CA ARG A 21 -16.86 -9.55 28.90
C ARG A 21 -15.88 -8.62 29.62
N CYS A 22 -14.58 -8.69 29.31
CA CYS A 22 -13.54 -7.97 30.08
C CYS A 22 -12.47 -7.28 29.22
N ASP A 23 -12.66 -7.29 27.90
CA ASP A 23 -11.82 -6.71 26.84
C ASP A 23 -10.33 -7.13 26.84
N LYS A 24 -9.94 -8.07 27.70
CA LYS A 24 -8.57 -8.58 27.74
C LYS A 24 -8.30 -9.51 26.55
N SER A 25 -7.10 -9.39 25.98
CA SER A 25 -6.61 -10.33 24.95
C SER A 25 -6.60 -11.77 25.50
N MET A 26 -7.22 -12.68 24.76
CA MET A 26 -7.29 -14.09 25.11
C MET A 26 -5.95 -14.80 24.82
N LYS A 27 -5.69 -15.90 25.53
CA LYS A 27 -4.52 -16.77 25.29
C LYS A 27 -4.93 -18.01 24.51
N SER A 28 -4.03 -18.59 23.73
CA SER A 28 -4.26 -19.89 23.08
C SER A 28 -4.41 -20.99 24.14
N ARG A 29 -5.32 -21.94 23.90
CA ARG A 29 -5.52 -23.13 24.73
C ARG A 29 -4.74 -24.36 24.21
N GLY A 30 -4.00 -24.21 23.12
CA GLY A 30 -3.33 -25.31 22.43
C GLY A 30 -3.83 -25.50 21.01
N ARG A 31 -3.12 -26.36 20.24
CA ARG A 31 -3.44 -26.63 18.83
C ARG A 31 -4.86 -27.17 18.70
N GLY A 32 -5.70 -26.50 17.91
CA GLY A 32 -7.09 -26.92 17.66
C GLY A 32 -8.08 -26.65 18.80
N GLN A 33 -7.66 -26.05 19.92
CA GLN A 33 -8.51 -25.83 21.10
C GLN A 33 -9.01 -24.37 21.23
N GLY A 34 -8.69 -23.52 20.26
CA GLY A 34 -9.09 -22.10 20.26
C GLY A 34 -8.38 -21.26 21.33
N TYR A 35 -9.08 -20.25 21.82
CA TYR A 35 -8.58 -19.23 22.73
C TYR A 35 -9.43 -19.17 24.00
N GLY A 36 -8.80 -18.84 25.13
CA GLY A 36 -9.44 -18.72 26.43
C GLY A 36 -9.03 -17.43 27.13
N CYS A 37 -9.99 -16.77 27.77
CA CYS A 37 -9.70 -15.63 28.61
C CYS A 37 -9.33 -16.06 30.04
N VAL A 38 -8.17 -15.61 30.49
CA VAL A 38 -7.65 -15.91 31.83
C VAL A 38 -8.49 -15.31 32.96
N ARG A 39 -9.24 -14.23 32.70
CA ARG A 39 -10.09 -13.57 33.72
C ARG A 39 -11.51 -14.12 33.76
N CYS A 40 -12.15 -14.18 32.59
CA CYS A 40 -13.59 -14.40 32.46
C CYS A 40 -13.94 -15.87 32.18
N GLY A 41 -12.96 -16.73 31.85
CA GLY A 41 -13.18 -18.13 31.45
C GLY A 41 -13.82 -18.30 30.07
N ALA A 42 -14.25 -17.21 29.41
CA ALA A 42 -14.85 -17.26 28.09
C ALA A 42 -13.87 -17.83 27.04
N ALA A 43 -14.42 -18.57 26.09
CA ALA A 43 -13.68 -19.18 25.00
C ALA A 43 -14.03 -18.51 23.66
N ALA A 44 -13.08 -18.55 22.73
CA ALA A 44 -13.28 -18.17 21.34
C ALA A 44 -12.70 -19.26 20.43
N ALA A 45 -13.40 -19.59 19.36
CA ALA A 45 -13.03 -20.70 18.49
C ALA A 45 -11.76 -20.43 17.66
N GLY A 46 -11.51 -19.17 17.28
CA GLY A 46 -10.44 -18.83 16.36
C GLY A 46 -9.89 -17.41 16.55
N PRO A 47 -8.81 -17.08 15.81
CA PRO A 47 -8.23 -15.75 15.80
C PRO A 47 -9.13 -14.75 15.07
N VAL A 48 -8.92 -13.47 15.35
CA VAL A 48 -9.54 -12.38 14.61
C VAL A 48 -8.69 -12.07 13.38
N CYS A 49 -9.32 -12.04 12.21
CA CYS A 49 -8.70 -11.59 10.96
C CYS A 49 -8.79 -10.07 10.87
N MET A 50 -7.69 -9.42 10.51
CA MET A 50 -7.62 -7.98 10.30
C MET A 50 -6.94 -7.68 8.97
N ASP A 51 -7.54 -6.82 8.18
CA ASP A 51 -6.93 -6.29 6.96
C ASP A 51 -5.86 -5.27 7.32
N LEU A 52 -4.63 -5.50 6.84
CA LEU A 52 -3.51 -4.61 7.00
C LEU A 52 -3.42 -3.68 5.78
N PRO A 53 -3.71 -2.38 5.93
CA PRO A 53 -3.56 -1.44 4.82
C PRO A 53 -2.08 -1.37 4.41
N ARG A 54 -1.85 -1.26 3.10
CA ARG A 54 -0.52 -0.94 2.57
C ARG A 54 -0.38 0.57 2.42
N SER A 55 0.84 1.07 2.59
CA SER A 55 1.18 2.47 2.35
C SER A 55 1.20 2.85 0.87
N ILE A 56 1.36 1.85 -0.02
CA ILE A 56 1.33 2.07 -1.47
C ILE A 56 -0.09 2.07 -1.99
N SER A 57 -0.34 2.86 -3.05
CA SER A 57 -1.60 2.93 -3.77
C SER A 57 -1.44 2.39 -5.19
N CYS A 58 -2.56 2.11 -5.85
CA CYS A 58 -2.55 1.80 -7.28
C CYS A 58 -2.23 3.07 -8.07
N GLY A 59 -1.32 2.99 -9.04
CA GLY A 59 -0.88 4.17 -9.77
C GLY A 59 0.45 3.98 -10.49
N GLU A 60 0.95 5.06 -11.07
CA GLU A 60 2.29 5.10 -11.67
C GLU A 60 3.26 5.82 -10.74
N TYR A 61 4.38 5.18 -10.46
CA TYR A 61 5.46 5.72 -9.65
C TYR A 61 6.63 6.10 -10.57
N LEU A 62 6.95 7.39 -10.57
CA LEU A 62 8.04 7.96 -11.35
C LEU A 62 9.28 8.12 -10.46
N PRO A 63 10.48 7.90 -11.01
CA PRO A 63 11.70 8.27 -10.32
C PRO A 63 11.77 9.79 -10.14
N ARG A 64 12.57 10.23 -9.17
CA ARG A 64 12.91 11.65 -9.04
C ARG A 64 13.63 12.14 -10.29
N VAL A 65 13.48 13.43 -10.63
CA VAL A 65 14.02 14.04 -11.86
C VAL A 65 15.51 13.76 -12.03
N SER A 66 16.29 13.83 -10.95
CA SER A 66 17.72 13.52 -10.96
C SER A 66 18.07 12.08 -11.37
N ALA A 67 17.12 11.15 -11.26
CA ALA A 67 17.27 9.75 -11.66
C ALA A 67 16.56 9.44 -12.99
N HIS A 68 16.12 10.46 -13.73
CA HIS A 68 15.57 10.26 -15.07
C HIS A 68 16.70 9.90 -16.03
N ARG A 69 16.48 8.85 -16.83
CA ARG A 69 17.40 8.47 -17.91
C ARG A 69 17.15 9.37 -19.12
N HIS A 70 18.16 9.60 -19.95
CA HIS A 70 18.02 10.42 -21.17
C HIS A 70 16.87 9.98 -22.10
N LEU A 71 16.66 8.67 -22.23
CA LEU A 71 15.59 8.10 -23.06
C LEU A 71 14.23 8.01 -22.32
N ALA A 72 14.19 8.33 -21.02
CA ALA A 72 12.95 8.25 -20.25
C ALA A 72 12.00 9.35 -20.73
N ARG A 73 10.79 8.93 -21.11
CA ARG A 73 9.76 9.86 -21.55
C ARG A 73 9.17 10.62 -20.35
N PRO A 74 9.24 11.97 -20.34
CA PRO A 74 8.66 12.76 -19.25
C PRO A 74 7.15 12.56 -19.12
N ALA A 75 6.64 12.68 -17.89
CA ALA A 75 5.21 12.48 -17.58
C ALA A 75 4.31 13.41 -18.41
N GLN A 76 4.73 14.66 -18.59
CA GLN A 76 4.00 15.68 -19.36
C GLN A 76 3.81 15.30 -20.84
N ARG A 77 4.64 14.38 -21.35
CA ARG A 77 4.58 13.90 -22.73
C ARG A 77 3.87 12.56 -22.88
N ARG A 78 3.35 11.95 -21.80
CA ARG A 78 2.55 10.72 -21.87
C ARG A 78 1.26 11.00 -22.65
N GLY A 79 0.82 10.04 -23.48
CA GLY A 79 -0.39 10.17 -24.31
C GLY A 79 -0.28 11.10 -25.53
N ARG A 80 0.78 11.92 -25.66
CA ARG A 80 1.02 12.76 -26.85
C ARG A 80 1.78 11.95 -27.92
N ARG A 81 1.55 12.20 -29.21
CA ARG A 81 2.50 11.74 -30.26
C ARG A 81 3.44 12.90 -30.60
N ASN A 82 4.64 12.59 -31.11
CA ASN A 82 5.54 13.62 -31.60
C ASN A 82 4.90 14.23 -32.87
N GLY A 83 4.15 15.32 -32.72
CA GLY A 83 3.74 16.17 -33.83
C GLY A 83 4.82 17.21 -34.07
N ILE A 84 5.31 17.33 -35.30
CA ILE A 84 6.31 18.33 -35.66
C ILE A 84 5.58 19.68 -35.82
N ARG A 85 5.47 20.45 -34.73
CA ARG A 85 5.31 21.91 -34.78
C ARG A 85 6.08 22.51 -33.61
N PHE A 86 7.30 22.97 -33.89
CA PHE A 86 8.11 23.72 -32.93
C PHE A 86 7.54 25.14 -32.80
N ALA A 87 6.66 25.36 -31.82
CA ALA A 87 6.34 26.69 -31.34
C ALA A 87 7.33 27.09 -30.24
N ALA A 88 7.77 28.35 -30.25
CA ALA A 88 8.92 28.83 -29.52
C ALA A 88 8.82 28.69 -27.98
N ARG A 89 9.93 28.19 -27.39
CA ARG A 89 10.41 28.35 -26.00
C ARG A 89 9.43 28.03 -24.85
N LEU A 90 8.91 26.81 -24.79
CA LEU A 90 8.50 26.23 -23.50
C LEU A 90 9.65 25.37 -22.92
N PRO A 91 9.93 25.48 -21.61
CA PRO A 91 10.87 24.59 -20.93
C PRO A 91 10.51 23.11 -21.18
N TRP A 92 11.50 22.28 -21.49
CA TRP A 92 11.29 20.88 -21.86
C TRP A 92 10.90 19.98 -20.67
N HIS A 93 11.03 20.48 -19.44
CA HIS A 93 10.56 19.87 -18.20
C HIS A 93 10.02 20.95 -17.25
N LEU A 94 9.06 20.59 -16.38
CA LEU A 94 8.77 21.36 -15.18
C LEU A 94 9.65 20.85 -14.05
N ASP A 95 10.34 21.77 -13.37
CA ASP A 95 10.93 21.50 -12.07
C ASP A 95 9.81 21.30 -11.06
N TYR A 96 9.75 20.11 -10.46
CA TYR A 96 8.89 19.81 -9.31
C TYR A 96 9.61 20.10 -7.99
N SER A 97 10.58 21.02 -8.00
CA SER A 97 11.32 21.48 -6.82
C SER A 97 10.48 22.55 -6.12
N GLY A 98 9.39 22.12 -5.49
CA GLY A 98 8.46 22.98 -4.78
C GLY A 98 7.82 22.22 -3.63
N GLU A 99 8.63 21.92 -2.60
CA GLU A 99 8.26 21.83 -1.19
C GLU A 99 9.36 22.53 -0.38
#